data_AF-A0A3R7B3W0-F1
#
_entry.id   AF-A0A3R7B3W0-F1
#
_cell.length_a   1.000
_cell.length_b   1.000
_cell.length_c   1.000
_cell.angle_alpha   90.00
_cell.angle_beta   90.00
_cell.angle_gamma   90.00
#
_symmetry.space_group_name_H-M   'P 1'
#
loop_
_entity.id
_entity.type
_entity.pdbx_description
1 polymer ?
#
loop_
_entity_poly.entity_id
_entity_poly.type
_entity_poly.pdbx_seq_one_letter_code
_entity_poly.pdbx_strand_id
1 'polypeptide(L)'
;MQVLEYVEKFELPNLMFGSGTIESHPYRGLLRGGPYKNPLSSYSEIAILHQQENYKEANKVMRFLKEGIPPFFPKGFNNIFRLDDQIEIESYQIKPLAEKDPEQTAEAFLEKFLENGHSGRFPLIIIEKTPRGTYPSVYYQTKQVFLERGFITQMLTLQTIINENILKWSIFPLAIQIFTKMGGVPYVLYDEIKVGAEMDVCFLVGVGLSKPIFGQGNQNYIGFALLFGPNGEWRIMKTHAEAYEKEKLPKIFKRLVFEISSEAAGYVETSFQHKPHSIG
;
A
#
# COMPACT_ATOMS: atom_id res chain seq x y z
N MET A 1 -13.44 21.93 -46.00
CA MET A 1 -12.47 22.53 -45.06
C MET A 1 -12.56 21.74 -43.77
N GLN A 2 -11.43 21.14 -43.37
CA GLN A 2 -11.31 20.01 -42.43
C GLN A 2 -11.81 20.33 -41.02
N VAL A 3 -12.56 19.39 -40.45
CA VAL A 3 -12.75 19.28 -39.00
C VAL A 3 -11.46 18.70 -38.42
N LEU A 4 -10.79 19.45 -37.56
CA LEU A 4 -9.58 19.05 -36.85
C LEU A 4 -9.93 17.97 -35.82
N GLU A 5 -9.57 16.72 -36.10
CA GLU A 5 -9.43 15.68 -35.07
C GLU A 5 -8.11 15.89 -34.34
N TYR A 6 -8.12 16.64 -33.23
CA TYR A 6 -7.08 16.53 -32.22
C TYR A 6 -7.53 15.50 -31.18
N VAL A 7 -7.27 14.23 -31.47
CA VAL A 7 -7.12 13.24 -30.40
C VAL A 7 -5.63 13.19 -30.11
N GLU A 8 -5.17 13.98 -29.15
CA GLU A 8 -3.82 13.82 -28.63
C GLU A 8 -3.66 12.40 -28.10
N LYS A 9 -2.69 11.69 -28.65
CA LYS A 9 -2.37 10.33 -28.22
C LYS A 9 -1.80 10.42 -26.82
N PHE A 10 -2.54 9.90 -25.83
CA PHE A 10 -2.04 9.79 -24.46
C PHE A 10 -0.82 8.87 -24.45
N GLU A 11 0.35 9.43 -24.19
CA GLU A 11 1.58 8.66 -24.00
C GLU A 11 1.66 8.19 -22.54
N LEU A 12 2.06 6.93 -22.34
CA LEU A 12 2.27 6.41 -21.00
C LEU A 12 3.46 7.15 -20.38
N PRO A 13 3.31 7.74 -19.18
CA PRO A 13 4.40 8.46 -18.55
C PRO A 13 5.55 7.51 -18.22
N ASN A 14 6.77 8.02 -18.31
CA ASN A 14 7.95 7.31 -17.82
C ASN A 14 7.96 7.29 -16.29
N LEU A 15 8.44 6.20 -15.72
CA LEU A 15 8.62 6.04 -14.28
C LEU A 15 10.11 6.07 -13.95
N MET A 16 10.45 6.67 -12.82
CA MET A 16 11.79 6.66 -12.26
C MET A 16 11.88 5.65 -11.10
N PHE A 17 12.91 4.82 -11.16
CA PHE A 17 13.24 3.76 -10.22
C PHE A 17 14.59 4.06 -9.54
N GLY A 18 15.09 3.13 -8.74
CA GLY A 18 16.41 3.26 -8.12
C GLY A 18 17.54 3.41 -9.15
N SER A 19 18.66 3.98 -8.70
CA SER A 19 19.84 4.25 -9.54
C SER A 19 19.55 5.10 -10.79
N GLY A 20 18.50 5.92 -10.79
CA GLY A 20 18.11 6.76 -11.93
C GLY A 20 17.56 5.97 -13.13
N THR A 21 17.14 4.72 -12.94
CA THR A 21 16.58 3.92 -14.03
C THR A 21 15.23 4.50 -14.46
N ILE A 22 15.07 4.73 -15.77
CA ILE A 22 13.83 5.23 -16.38
C ILE A 22 13.21 4.10 -17.20
N GLU A 23 11.94 3.80 -16.96
CA GLU A 23 11.21 2.76 -17.68
C GLU A 23 9.70 3.03 -17.65
N SER A 24 8.97 2.68 -18.71
CA SER A 24 7.51 2.87 -18.76
C SER A 24 6.72 1.75 -18.08
N HIS A 25 7.39 0.62 -17.78
CA HIS A 25 6.76 -0.57 -17.23
C HIS A 25 7.32 -0.93 -15.83
N PRO A 26 6.48 -0.93 -14.77
CA PRO A 26 6.90 -1.24 -13.39
C PRO A 26 7.76 -2.49 -13.21
N TYR A 27 7.35 -3.59 -13.84
CA TYR A 27 8.09 -4.85 -13.81
C TYR A 27 9.54 -4.72 -14.32
N ARG A 28 9.73 -4.13 -15.51
CA ARG A 28 11.06 -3.98 -16.10
C ARG A 28 11.91 -2.98 -15.32
N GLY A 29 11.28 -1.91 -14.83
CA GLY A 29 11.95 -0.88 -14.05
C GLY A 29 12.47 -1.40 -12.71
N LEU A 30 11.64 -2.11 -11.94
CA LEU A 30 12.06 -2.69 -10.66
C LEU A 30 13.16 -3.76 -10.84
N LEU A 31 13.08 -4.60 -11.87
CA LEU A 31 14.14 -5.60 -12.13
C LEU A 31 15.50 -4.98 -12.45
N ARG A 32 15.51 -3.85 -13.15
CA ARG A 32 16.74 -3.18 -13.57
C ARG A 32 17.26 -2.23 -12.49
N GLY A 33 16.38 -1.38 -11.99
CA GLY A 33 16.69 -0.25 -11.12
C GLY A 33 16.44 -0.47 -9.64
N GLY A 34 15.72 -1.52 -9.25
CA GLY A 34 15.22 -1.64 -7.88
C GLY A 34 14.25 -0.51 -7.51
N PRO A 35 13.90 -0.34 -6.23
CA PRO A 35 12.94 0.66 -5.81
C PRO A 35 13.55 2.07 -5.85
N TYR A 36 12.70 3.07 -6.07
CA TYR A 36 13.10 4.48 -5.99
C TYR A 36 13.61 4.86 -4.59
N LYS A 37 12.93 4.41 -3.53
CA LYS A 37 13.38 4.56 -2.14
C LYS A 37 13.06 3.30 -1.32
N ASN A 38 14.01 2.87 -0.51
CA ASN A 38 13.80 1.83 0.48
C ASN A 38 12.96 2.36 1.66
N PRO A 39 12.20 1.49 2.33
CA PRO A 39 11.49 1.85 3.55
C PRO A 39 12.48 2.36 4.60
N LEU A 40 12.13 3.46 5.28
CA LEU A 40 12.88 3.96 6.45
C LEU A 40 12.64 3.13 7.71
N SER A 41 11.64 2.26 7.68
CA SER A 41 11.18 1.45 8.81
C SER A 41 12.08 0.23 9.02
N SER A 42 12.20 -0.19 10.28
CA SER A 42 13.03 -1.31 10.72
C SER A 42 12.36 -2.67 10.52
N TYR A 43 11.61 -2.86 9.42
CA TYR A 43 11.05 -4.19 9.16
C TYR A 43 12.19 -5.16 8.84
N SER A 44 12.12 -6.33 9.45
CA SER A 44 13.04 -7.46 9.27
C SER A 44 12.31 -8.75 8.93
N GLU A 45 10.97 -8.76 8.95
CA GLU A 45 10.19 -9.96 8.69
C GLU A 45 8.85 -9.66 8.00
N ILE A 46 8.45 -10.52 7.08
CA ILE A 46 7.06 -10.68 6.63
C ILE A 46 6.48 -11.95 7.28
N ALA A 47 5.56 -11.76 8.22
CA ALA A 47 4.88 -12.84 8.93
C ALA A 47 3.60 -13.24 8.17
N ILE A 48 3.61 -14.45 7.57
CA ILE A 48 2.48 -15.01 6.82
C ILE A 48 1.56 -15.77 7.79
N LEU A 49 0.46 -15.15 8.18
CA LEU A 49 -0.51 -15.70 9.14
C LEU A 49 -1.61 -16.47 8.41
N HIS A 50 -1.91 -17.70 8.85
CA HIS A 50 -2.91 -18.55 8.19
C HIS A 50 -3.59 -19.54 9.16
N GLN A 51 -4.75 -20.06 8.75
CA GLN A 51 -5.42 -21.17 9.44
C GLN A 51 -4.74 -22.51 9.14
N GLN A 52 -4.93 -23.51 10.00
CA GLN A 52 -4.27 -24.83 9.88
C GLN A 52 -4.52 -25.49 8.52
N GLU A 53 -5.75 -25.43 8.03
CA GLU A 53 -6.14 -26.01 6.75
C GLU A 53 -5.42 -25.39 5.54
N ASN A 54 -4.82 -24.20 5.69
CA ASN A 54 -4.17 -23.47 4.60
C ASN A 54 -2.64 -23.53 4.63
N TYR A 55 -2.06 -24.45 5.41
CA TYR A 55 -0.62 -24.60 5.56
C TYR A 55 0.12 -24.76 4.21
N LYS A 56 -0.43 -25.57 3.29
CA LYS A 56 0.19 -25.80 1.98
C LYS A 56 0.20 -24.54 1.12
N GLU A 57 -0.90 -23.81 1.13
CA GLU A 57 -1.09 -22.56 0.40
C GLU A 57 -0.19 -21.45 0.96
N ALA A 58 -0.10 -21.34 2.29
CA ALA A 58 0.78 -20.39 2.96
C ALA A 58 2.26 -20.64 2.63
N ASN A 59 2.72 -21.89 2.72
CA ASN A 59 4.09 -22.25 2.37
C ASN A 59 4.39 -22.06 0.88
N LYS A 60 3.40 -22.24 -0.01
CA LYS A 60 3.56 -21.91 -1.43
C LYS A 60 3.82 -20.41 -1.62
N VAL A 61 3.05 -19.55 -0.96
CA VAL A 61 3.24 -18.09 -1.01
C VAL A 61 4.57 -17.69 -0.39
N MET A 62 4.91 -18.25 0.78
CA MET A 62 6.21 -18.04 1.44
C MET A 62 7.36 -18.32 0.49
N ARG A 63 7.36 -19.50 -0.14
CA ARG A 63 8.39 -19.89 -1.12
C ARG A 63 8.45 -18.93 -2.30
N PHE A 64 7.31 -18.55 -2.87
CA PHE A 64 7.29 -17.60 -4.00
C PHE A 64 7.79 -16.21 -3.63
N LEU A 65 7.53 -15.75 -2.40
CA LEU A 65 8.08 -14.48 -1.92
C LEU A 65 9.58 -14.59 -1.64
N LYS A 66 10.08 -15.71 -1.10
CA LYS A 66 11.52 -15.93 -0.85
C LYS A 66 12.34 -16.13 -2.12
N GLU A 67 11.94 -17.08 -2.94
CA GLU A 67 12.74 -17.60 -4.05
C GLU A 67 12.33 -17.02 -5.41
N GLY A 68 11.09 -16.55 -5.50
CA GLY A 68 10.49 -16.11 -6.75
C GLY A 68 9.74 -17.21 -7.51
N ILE A 69 9.12 -16.80 -8.62
CA ILE A 69 8.51 -17.65 -9.63
C ILE A 69 8.81 -17.09 -11.03
N PRO A 70 9.90 -17.50 -11.69
CA PRO A 70 10.21 -17.04 -13.04
C PRO A 70 9.15 -17.45 -14.08
N PRO A 71 8.90 -16.63 -15.11
CA PRO A 71 9.41 -15.28 -15.31
C PRO A 71 8.58 -14.20 -14.59
N PHE A 72 7.61 -14.55 -13.74
CA PHE A 72 6.62 -13.59 -13.23
C PHE A 72 7.12 -12.76 -12.03
N PHE A 73 7.95 -13.35 -11.19
CA PHE A 73 8.56 -12.71 -10.02
C PHE A 73 9.94 -13.33 -9.75
N PRO A 74 10.98 -12.97 -10.51
CA PRO A 74 12.27 -13.66 -10.40
C PRO A 74 13.00 -13.28 -9.11
N LYS A 75 13.70 -14.25 -8.50
CA LYS A 75 14.65 -14.08 -7.39
C LYS A 75 14.07 -13.55 -6.06
N GLY A 76 12.75 -13.42 -5.94
CA GLY A 76 12.10 -13.14 -4.67
C GLY A 76 12.14 -11.68 -4.22
N PHE A 77 11.54 -11.43 -3.05
CA PHE A 77 11.25 -10.12 -2.50
C PHE A 77 12.51 -9.29 -2.21
N ASN A 78 13.46 -9.85 -1.47
CA ASN A 78 14.71 -9.15 -1.13
C ASN A 78 15.48 -8.72 -2.39
N ASN A 79 15.51 -9.56 -3.43
CA ASN A 79 16.22 -9.25 -4.65
C ASN A 79 15.56 -8.13 -5.45
N ILE A 80 14.24 -8.21 -5.68
CA ILE A 80 13.48 -7.20 -6.43
C ILE A 80 13.60 -5.82 -5.77
N PHE A 81 13.61 -5.78 -4.43
CA PHE A 81 13.65 -4.53 -3.68
C PHE A 81 15.04 -4.12 -3.18
N ARG A 82 16.11 -4.84 -3.56
CA ARG A 82 17.49 -4.54 -3.14
C ARG A 82 17.62 -4.36 -1.63
N LEU A 83 17.11 -5.34 -0.89
CA LEU A 83 17.09 -5.36 0.57
C LEU A 83 18.18 -6.25 1.18
N ASP A 84 19.15 -6.72 0.38
CA ASP A 84 20.32 -7.48 0.86
C ASP A 84 20.00 -8.61 1.85
N ASP A 85 18.92 -9.35 1.57
CA ASP A 85 18.40 -10.45 2.40
C ASP A 85 18.06 -10.08 3.86
N GLN A 86 17.74 -8.80 4.11
CA GLN A 86 17.38 -8.28 5.44
C GLN A 86 15.96 -8.66 5.89
N ILE A 87 15.09 -9.06 4.96
CA ILE A 87 13.69 -9.42 5.26
C ILE A 87 13.54 -10.93 5.28
N GLU A 88 13.35 -11.49 6.47
CA GLU A 88 12.90 -12.85 6.67
C GLU A 88 11.43 -13.00 6.24
N ILE A 89 11.02 -14.19 5.80
CA ILE A 89 9.63 -14.43 5.37
C ILE A 89 9.19 -15.75 5.96
N GLU A 90 8.35 -15.74 6.98
CA GLU A 90 7.99 -16.97 7.68
C GLU A 90 6.48 -17.16 7.74
N SER A 91 6.03 -18.42 7.76
CA SER A 91 4.61 -18.73 7.89
C SER A 91 4.27 -19.20 9.31
N TYR A 92 3.16 -18.69 9.83
CA TYR A 92 2.70 -18.91 11.19
C TYR A 92 1.24 -19.34 11.19
N GLN A 93 1.02 -20.52 11.73
CA GLN A 93 -0.31 -21.10 11.89
C GLN A 93 -0.97 -20.58 13.16
N ILE A 94 -2.22 -20.11 13.07
CA ILE A 94 -3.03 -19.83 14.25
C ILE A 94 -3.51 -21.12 14.93
N LYS A 95 -3.91 -21.02 16.20
CA LYS A 95 -4.54 -22.12 16.91
C LYS A 95 -5.85 -22.52 16.23
N PRO A 96 -6.20 -23.82 16.19
CA PRO A 96 -7.51 -24.25 15.69
C PRO A 96 -8.63 -23.60 16.50
N LEU A 97 -9.65 -23.12 15.80
CA LEU A 97 -10.84 -22.53 16.40
C LEU A 97 -11.97 -23.54 16.37
N ALA A 98 -12.75 -23.61 17.46
CA ALA A 98 -13.92 -24.49 17.55
C ALA A 98 -15.02 -24.08 16.55
N GLU A 99 -15.16 -22.78 16.32
CA GLU A 99 -16.11 -22.19 15.38
C GLU A 99 -15.39 -21.25 14.42
N LYS A 100 -15.85 -21.17 13.17
CA LYS A 100 -15.35 -20.21 12.17
C LYS A 100 -15.95 -18.82 12.38
N ASP A 101 -15.87 -18.30 13.61
CA ASP A 101 -16.34 -16.97 13.93
C ASP A 101 -15.34 -15.90 13.44
N PRO A 102 -15.78 -14.86 12.68
CA PRO A 102 -14.90 -13.82 12.17
C PRO A 102 -14.08 -13.05 13.20
N GLU A 103 -14.65 -12.76 14.37
CA GLU A 103 -14.01 -11.97 15.42
C GLU A 103 -12.96 -12.81 16.15
N GLN A 104 -13.32 -14.04 16.55
CA GLN A 104 -12.38 -14.99 17.14
C GLN A 104 -11.21 -15.30 16.18
N THR A 105 -11.50 -15.42 14.88
CA THR A 105 -10.45 -15.63 13.87
C THR A 105 -9.49 -14.44 13.77
N ALA A 106 -10.03 -13.22 13.81
CA ALA A 106 -9.22 -12.00 13.77
C ALA A 106 -8.31 -11.87 15.01
N GLU A 107 -8.86 -12.11 16.20
CA GLU A 107 -8.08 -12.09 17.44
C GLU A 107 -7.03 -13.21 17.48
N ALA A 108 -7.32 -14.42 16.98
CA ALA A 108 -6.34 -15.49 16.89
C ALA A 108 -5.18 -15.16 15.94
N PHE A 109 -5.43 -14.47 14.82
CA PHE A 109 -4.37 -13.98 13.94
C PHE A 109 -3.46 -12.98 14.66
N LEU A 110 -4.06 -12.07 15.41
CA LEU A 110 -3.31 -11.08 16.15
C LEU A 110 -2.51 -11.72 17.28
N GLU A 111 -3.11 -12.60 18.09
CA GLU A 111 -2.42 -13.34 19.14
C GLU A 111 -1.18 -14.01 18.55
N LYS A 112 -1.35 -14.73 17.44
CA LYS A 112 -0.25 -15.41 16.75
C LYS A 112 0.82 -14.44 16.24
N PHE A 113 0.42 -13.28 15.73
CA PHE A 113 1.36 -12.24 15.32
C PHE A 113 2.20 -11.71 16.49
N LEU A 114 1.61 -11.61 17.68
CA LEU A 114 2.28 -11.05 18.87
C LEU A 114 3.16 -12.06 19.63
N GLU A 115 2.93 -13.37 19.48
CA GLU A 115 3.61 -14.44 20.25
C GLU A 115 5.16 -14.34 20.28
N ASN A 116 5.80 -13.92 19.18
CA ASN A 116 7.26 -13.86 19.05
C ASN A 116 7.82 -12.43 19.09
N GLY A 117 7.07 -11.50 19.69
CA GLY A 117 7.32 -10.08 19.51
C GLY A 117 6.85 -9.61 18.12
N HIS A 118 6.64 -8.31 17.99
CA HIS A 118 6.05 -7.69 16.79
C HIS A 118 6.90 -6.59 16.17
N SER A 119 7.99 -6.19 16.86
CA SER A 119 8.89 -5.16 16.36
C SER A 119 9.53 -5.61 15.04
N GLY A 120 9.41 -4.79 14.00
CA GLY A 120 9.96 -5.09 12.68
C GLY A 120 9.22 -6.17 11.89
N ARG A 121 8.02 -6.59 12.29
CA ARG A 121 7.27 -7.65 11.58
C ARG A 121 6.10 -7.06 10.79
N PHE A 122 5.95 -7.49 9.54
CA PHE A 122 4.85 -7.09 8.67
C PHE A 122 3.84 -8.24 8.50
N PRO A 123 2.56 -8.07 8.86
CA PRO A 123 1.56 -9.14 8.75
C PRO A 123 0.99 -9.27 7.33
N LEU A 124 1.22 -10.44 6.71
CA LEU A 124 0.52 -10.93 5.51
C LEU A 124 -0.47 -12.03 5.93
N ILE A 125 -1.77 -11.79 5.79
CA ILE A 125 -2.80 -12.68 6.35
C ILE A 125 -3.55 -13.38 5.22
N ILE A 126 -3.60 -14.71 5.28
CA ILE A 126 -4.36 -15.55 4.35
C ILE A 126 -5.76 -15.75 4.90
N ILE A 127 -6.76 -15.39 4.09
CA ILE A 127 -8.16 -15.47 4.47
C ILE A 127 -8.99 -16.10 3.35
N GLU A 128 -10.16 -16.65 3.68
CA GLU A 128 -11.14 -17.01 2.68
C GLU A 128 -11.80 -15.75 2.08
N LYS A 129 -12.06 -15.74 0.77
CA LYS A 129 -12.80 -14.65 0.12
C LYS A 129 -14.26 -14.67 0.55
N THR A 130 -14.67 -13.60 1.22
CA THR A 130 -16.08 -13.31 1.50
C THR A 130 -16.64 -12.34 0.46
N PRO A 131 -17.94 -12.42 0.07
CA PRO A 131 -18.55 -11.40 -0.76
C PRO A 131 -18.39 -9.98 -0.19
N ARG A 132 -18.31 -9.00 -1.08
CA ARG A 132 -18.26 -7.59 -0.66
C ARG A 132 -19.55 -7.25 0.05
N GLY A 133 -19.45 -6.64 1.22
CA GLY A 133 -20.61 -6.22 2.00
C GLY A 133 -21.13 -7.27 2.99
N THR A 134 -20.49 -8.43 3.10
CA THR A 134 -20.80 -9.40 4.16
C THR A 134 -20.17 -8.97 5.49
N TYR A 135 -21.02 -8.87 6.52
CA TYR A 135 -20.63 -8.50 7.87
C TYR A 135 -21.31 -9.41 8.91
N PRO A 136 -20.61 -9.76 9.99
CA PRO A 136 -19.16 -9.63 10.16
C PRO A 136 -18.41 -10.55 9.17
N SER A 137 -17.18 -10.20 8.79
CA SER A 137 -16.31 -11.08 8.01
C SER A 137 -14.87 -10.99 8.48
N VAL A 138 -14.12 -12.09 8.31
CA VAL A 138 -12.73 -12.21 8.76
C VAL A 138 -11.89 -11.06 8.23
N TYR A 139 -12.12 -10.64 6.97
CA TYR A 139 -11.44 -9.50 6.36
C TYR A 139 -11.58 -8.22 7.20
N TYR A 140 -12.81 -7.82 7.53
CA TYR A 140 -13.06 -6.55 8.23
C TYR A 140 -12.65 -6.63 9.70
N GLN A 141 -12.95 -7.74 10.37
CA GLN A 141 -12.56 -7.92 11.77
C GLN A 141 -11.03 -7.92 11.90
N THR A 142 -10.31 -8.65 11.05
CA THR A 142 -8.84 -8.67 11.08
C THR A 142 -8.25 -7.30 10.77
N LYS A 143 -8.84 -6.57 9.81
CA LYS A 143 -8.41 -5.19 9.52
C LYS A 143 -8.60 -4.28 10.73
N GLN A 144 -9.72 -4.38 11.42
CA GLN A 144 -10.04 -3.57 12.58
C GLN A 144 -9.07 -3.86 13.73
N VAL A 145 -8.97 -5.12 14.18
CA VAL A 145 -8.17 -5.48 15.37
C VAL A 145 -6.68 -5.18 15.22
N PHE A 146 -6.12 -5.33 14.00
CA PHE A 146 -4.72 -4.96 13.72
C PHE A 146 -4.53 -3.44 13.67
N LEU A 147 -5.45 -2.72 13.00
CA LEU A 147 -5.33 -1.26 12.85
C LEU A 147 -5.49 -0.53 14.19
N GLU A 148 -6.39 -0.99 15.06
CA GLU A 148 -6.55 -0.49 16.43
C GLU A 148 -5.26 -0.61 17.26
N ARG A 149 -4.39 -1.56 16.90
CA ARG A 149 -3.09 -1.80 17.53
C ARG A 149 -1.92 -1.19 16.74
N GLY A 150 -2.21 -0.37 15.73
CA GLY A 150 -1.22 0.36 14.94
C GLY A 150 -0.54 -0.46 13.83
N PHE A 151 -1.04 -1.66 13.51
CA PHE A 151 -0.43 -2.52 12.50
C PHE A 151 -1.13 -2.41 11.14
N ILE A 152 -0.34 -2.18 10.09
CA ILE A 152 -0.81 -2.22 8.71
C ILE A 152 -0.71 -3.66 8.20
N THR A 153 -1.81 -4.19 7.66
CA THR A 153 -1.88 -5.56 7.15
C THR A 153 -1.97 -5.63 5.62
N GLN A 154 -1.45 -6.71 5.04
CA GLN A 154 -1.79 -7.17 3.70
C GLN A 154 -2.68 -8.42 3.79
N MET A 155 -3.76 -8.47 3.02
CA MET A 155 -4.62 -9.65 2.93
C MET A 155 -4.34 -10.37 1.61
N LEU A 156 -4.36 -11.70 1.62
CA LEU A 156 -4.32 -12.52 0.42
C LEU A 156 -5.42 -13.58 0.51
N THR A 157 -6.30 -13.63 -0.49
CA THR A 157 -7.41 -14.58 -0.46
C THR A 157 -6.97 -15.96 -0.90
N LEU A 158 -7.44 -17.00 -0.23
CA LEU A 158 -7.17 -18.40 -0.56
C LEU A 158 -7.51 -18.74 -2.03
N GLN A 159 -8.59 -18.15 -2.56
CA GLN A 159 -9.04 -18.31 -3.94
C GLN A 159 -7.99 -17.82 -4.95
N THR A 160 -7.22 -16.79 -4.61
CA THR A 160 -6.08 -16.31 -5.43
C THR A 160 -4.95 -17.33 -5.41
N ILE A 161 -4.69 -17.97 -4.28
CA ILE A 161 -3.58 -18.90 -4.09
C ILE A 161 -3.86 -20.25 -4.76
N ILE A 162 -5.08 -20.77 -4.62
CA ILE A 162 -5.48 -22.05 -5.21
C ILE A 162 -5.46 -21.99 -6.74
N ASN A 163 -5.82 -20.85 -7.33
CA ASN A 163 -5.76 -20.68 -8.77
C ASN A 163 -4.34 -20.30 -9.23
N GLU A 164 -3.54 -21.28 -9.63
CA GLU A 164 -2.15 -21.07 -10.04
C GLU A 164 -1.97 -20.08 -11.19
N ASN A 165 -2.93 -20.03 -12.12
CA ASN A 165 -2.92 -19.08 -13.23
C ASN A 165 -3.10 -17.64 -12.76
N ILE A 166 -3.83 -17.42 -11.66
CA ILE A 166 -3.97 -16.10 -11.05
C ILE A 166 -2.76 -15.82 -10.15
N LEU A 167 -2.36 -16.80 -9.32
CA LEU A 167 -1.30 -16.64 -8.34
C LEU A 167 0.00 -16.15 -8.97
N LYS A 168 0.44 -16.79 -10.07
CA LYS A 168 1.72 -16.44 -10.73
C LYS A 168 1.82 -14.96 -11.12
N TRP A 169 0.71 -14.36 -11.58
CA TRP A 169 0.63 -12.94 -11.93
C TRP A 169 0.37 -12.04 -10.73
N SER A 170 -0.09 -12.60 -9.61
CA SER A 170 -0.45 -11.85 -8.41
C SER A 170 0.72 -11.64 -7.45
N ILE A 171 1.76 -12.48 -7.49
CA ILE A 171 2.90 -12.38 -6.56
C ILE A 171 3.67 -11.06 -6.72
N PHE A 172 3.99 -10.63 -7.94
CA PHE A 172 4.73 -9.37 -8.13
C PHE A 172 3.91 -8.13 -7.66
N PRO A 173 2.62 -7.96 -8.03
CA PRO A 173 1.78 -6.91 -7.45
C PRO A 173 1.60 -7.00 -5.93
N LEU A 174 1.50 -8.21 -5.37
CA LEU A 174 1.45 -8.43 -3.92
C LEU A 174 2.72 -7.93 -3.24
N ALA A 175 3.89 -8.27 -3.80
CA ALA A 175 5.18 -7.84 -3.30
C ALA A 175 5.32 -6.31 -3.31
N ILE A 176 4.88 -5.62 -4.38
CA ILE A 176 4.85 -4.16 -4.43
C ILE A 176 3.96 -3.59 -3.31
N GLN A 177 2.76 -4.14 -3.11
CA GLN A 177 1.85 -3.66 -2.06
C GLN A 177 2.43 -3.82 -0.66
N ILE A 178 3.09 -4.95 -0.38
CA ILE A 178 3.77 -5.19 0.89
C ILE A 178 4.88 -4.16 1.08
N PHE A 179 5.77 -4.02 0.09
CA PHE A 179 6.88 -3.05 0.13
C PHE A 179 6.42 -1.62 0.37
N THR A 180 5.36 -1.17 -0.32
CA THR A 180 4.78 0.17 -0.10
C THR A 180 4.18 0.32 1.29
N LYS A 181 3.49 -0.69 1.81
CA LYS A 181 2.93 -0.66 3.18
C LYS A 181 4.00 -0.70 4.27
N MET A 182 5.16 -1.28 3.96
CA MET A 182 6.34 -1.18 4.81
C MET A 182 6.97 0.22 4.76
N GLY A 183 6.54 1.09 3.83
CA GLY A 183 7.00 2.48 3.70
C GLY A 183 7.99 2.70 2.55
N GLY A 184 8.22 1.69 1.70
CA GLY A 184 9.06 1.82 0.52
C GLY A 184 8.36 2.56 -0.63
N VAL A 185 9.14 3.21 -1.49
CA VAL A 185 8.63 3.85 -2.71
C VAL A 185 9.16 3.07 -3.90
N PRO A 186 8.35 2.22 -4.55
CA PRO A 186 8.84 1.35 -5.63
C PRO A 186 9.28 2.15 -6.85
N TYR A 187 8.52 3.20 -7.20
CA TYR A 187 8.81 4.11 -8.32
C TYR A 187 7.98 5.38 -8.19
N VAL A 188 8.40 6.41 -8.92
CA VAL A 188 7.71 7.71 -9.05
C VAL A 188 7.57 8.07 -10.52
N LEU A 189 6.81 9.11 -10.85
CA LEU A 189 6.82 9.68 -12.20
C LEU A 189 8.21 10.28 -12.49
N TYR A 190 8.75 10.00 -13.67
CA TYR A 190 10.00 10.62 -14.12
C TYR A 190 9.79 12.11 -14.40
N ASP A 191 8.73 12.41 -15.15
CA ASP A 191 8.32 13.78 -15.44
C ASP A 191 7.40 14.27 -14.31
N GLU A 192 7.82 15.35 -13.65
CA GLU A 192 6.99 16.00 -12.65
C GLU A 192 5.72 16.58 -13.27
N ILE A 193 4.65 16.59 -12.49
CA ILE A 193 3.39 17.20 -12.88
C ILE A 193 3.59 18.72 -12.90
N LYS A 194 3.59 19.30 -14.11
CA LYS A 194 3.70 20.74 -14.32
C LYS A 194 2.31 21.35 -14.48
N VAL A 195 2.04 22.44 -13.78
CA VAL A 195 0.83 23.25 -13.94
C VAL A 195 1.26 24.70 -14.01
N GLY A 196 1.03 25.37 -15.15
CA GLY A 196 1.41 26.77 -15.32
C GLY A 196 2.82 26.98 -15.86
N ALA A 197 3.52 28.00 -15.36
CA ALA A 197 4.87 28.33 -15.82
C ALA A 197 5.89 27.29 -15.35
N GLU A 198 7.05 27.18 -16.02
CA GLU A 198 8.06 26.14 -15.75
C GLU A 198 8.65 26.12 -14.32
N MET A 199 8.33 27.14 -13.50
CA MET A 199 8.89 27.34 -12.16
C MET A 199 7.93 26.93 -11.03
N ASP A 200 6.69 26.56 -11.33
CA ASP A 200 5.69 26.24 -10.33
C ASP A 200 5.82 24.79 -9.84
N VAL A 201 5.98 24.58 -8.53
CA VAL A 201 5.98 23.26 -7.91
C VAL A 201 4.53 22.83 -7.66
N CYS A 202 4.08 21.77 -8.34
CA CYS A 202 2.72 21.27 -8.16
C CYS A 202 2.65 20.18 -7.09
N PHE A 203 1.82 20.41 -6.07
CA PHE A 203 1.39 19.35 -5.15
C PHE A 203 -0.04 18.93 -5.48
N LEU A 204 -0.29 17.62 -5.45
CA LEU A 204 -1.63 17.10 -5.65
C LEU A 204 -2.25 16.79 -4.31
N VAL A 205 -3.43 17.38 -4.09
CA VAL A 205 -4.24 17.14 -2.91
C VAL A 205 -5.45 16.30 -3.31
N GLY A 206 -5.44 15.03 -2.91
CA GLY A 206 -6.60 14.14 -3.04
C GLY A 206 -7.45 14.22 -1.79
N VAL A 207 -8.74 14.56 -1.89
CA VAL A 207 -9.64 14.60 -0.73
C VAL A 207 -10.81 13.67 -0.98
N GLY A 208 -11.19 12.88 0.02
CA GLY A 208 -12.27 11.92 -0.08
C GLY A 208 -13.10 11.79 1.19
N LEU A 209 -14.30 11.25 1.02
CA LEU A 209 -15.22 10.91 2.09
C LEU A 209 -15.59 9.43 1.96
N SER A 210 -15.59 8.73 3.08
CA SER A 210 -16.04 7.34 3.15
C SER A 210 -17.12 7.19 4.20
N LYS A 211 -18.12 6.36 3.95
CA LYS A 211 -19.07 5.95 4.99
C LYS A 211 -18.48 4.73 5.71
N PRO A 212 -18.20 4.81 7.03
CA PRO A 212 -17.84 3.65 7.79
C PRO A 212 -19.01 2.67 7.78
N ILE A 213 -18.68 1.39 7.63
CA ILE A 213 -19.67 0.33 7.47
C ILE A 213 -20.11 -0.18 8.86
N PHE A 214 -19.33 0.12 9.90
CA PHE A 214 -19.66 -0.09 11.29
C PHE A 214 -20.14 1.22 11.92
N GLY A 215 -21.42 1.27 12.29
CA GLY A 215 -22.04 2.38 12.99
C GLY A 215 -23.52 2.08 13.22
N GLN A 216 -23.91 1.81 14.47
CA GLN A 216 -25.31 1.85 14.85
C GLN A 216 -25.75 3.32 14.88
N GLY A 217 -26.60 3.72 13.93
CA GLY A 217 -27.10 5.08 13.81
C GLY A 217 -26.86 5.70 12.44
N ASN A 218 -27.79 6.57 12.04
CA ASN A 218 -27.79 7.24 10.74
C ASN A 218 -26.50 8.05 10.50
N GLN A 219 -25.84 7.79 9.35
CA GLN A 219 -25.03 8.77 8.60
C GLN A 219 -23.75 9.29 9.28
N ASN A 220 -22.77 8.43 9.52
CA ASN A 220 -21.42 8.88 9.86
C ASN A 220 -20.55 8.87 8.58
N TYR A 221 -19.72 9.89 8.37
CA TYR A 221 -18.73 9.94 7.29
C TYR A 221 -17.34 10.16 7.89
N ILE A 222 -16.34 9.50 7.32
CA ILE A 222 -14.91 9.71 7.60
C ILE A 222 -14.31 10.50 6.45
N GLY A 223 -13.67 11.61 6.75
CA GLY A 223 -12.95 12.42 5.77
C GLY A 223 -11.45 12.14 5.77
N PHE A 224 -10.83 12.20 4.60
CA PHE A 224 -9.39 12.10 4.47
C PHE A 224 -8.86 13.04 3.39
N ALA A 225 -7.61 13.49 3.57
CA ALA A 225 -6.83 14.21 2.59
C ALA A 225 -5.46 13.54 2.41
N LEU A 226 -5.01 13.48 1.17
CA LEU A 226 -3.74 12.90 0.74
C LEU A 226 -2.94 14.00 0.04
N LEU A 227 -1.65 14.11 0.39
CA LEU A 227 -0.70 14.97 -0.29
C LEU A 227 0.26 14.12 -1.11
N PHE A 228 0.39 14.45 -2.39
CA PHE A 228 1.39 13.88 -3.27
C PHE A 228 2.32 14.99 -3.77
N GLY A 229 3.61 14.67 -3.85
CA GLY A 229 4.61 15.55 -4.45
C GLY A 229 4.47 15.63 -5.97
N PRO A 230 5.30 16.48 -6.61
CA PRO A 230 5.25 16.72 -8.07
C PRO A 230 5.46 15.46 -8.91
N ASN A 231 6.25 14.51 -8.43
CA ASN A 231 6.52 13.23 -9.08
C ASN A 231 5.52 12.12 -8.69
N GLY A 232 4.42 12.46 -8.01
CA GLY A 232 3.43 11.49 -7.54
C GLY A 232 3.85 10.70 -6.30
N GLU A 233 4.99 11.02 -5.68
CA GLU A 233 5.39 10.42 -4.39
C GLU A 233 4.38 10.80 -3.31
N TRP A 234 3.80 9.80 -2.63
CA TRP A 234 2.93 10.04 -1.48
C TRP A 234 3.72 10.63 -0.32
N ARG A 235 3.26 11.77 0.21
CA ARG A 235 3.93 12.51 1.29
C ARG A 235 3.23 12.30 2.62
N ILE A 236 1.95 12.67 2.67
CA ILE A 236 1.18 12.73 3.92
C ILE A 236 -0.25 12.25 3.66
N MET A 237 -0.84 11.63 4.67
CA MET A 237 -2.30 11.46 4.78
C MET A 237 -2.77 12.09 6.09
N LYS A 238 -3.83 12.91 6.01
CA LYS A 238 -4.59 13.37 7.17
C LYS A 238 -5.94 12.69 7.13
N THR A 239 -6.33 12.05 8.23
CA THR A 239 -7.66 11.45 8.38
C THR A 239 -8.38 12.12 9.53
N HIS A 240 -9.67 12.37 9.36
CA HIS A 240 -10.59 12.75 10.42
C HIS A 240 -11.59 11.62 10.56
N ALA A 241 -11.30 10.70 11.48
CA ALA A 241 -12.09 9.51 11.76
C ALA A 241 -13.28 9.75 12.70
N GLU A 242 -13.58 11.01 13.01
CA GLU A 242 -14.78 11.34 13.77
C GLU A 242 -16.03 11.11 12.91
N ALA A 243 -17.08 10.61 13.55
CA ALA A 243 -18.38 10.44 12.94
C ALA A 243 -19.03 11.82 12.71
N TYR A 244 -19.26 12.17 11.45
CA TYR A 244 -19.93 13.43 11.10
C TYR A 244 -21.26 13.23 10.38
N GLU A 245 -22.24 14.03 10.78
CA GLU A 245 -23.48 14.25 10.05
C GLU A 245 -23.21 14.87 8.68
N LYS A 246 -24.07 14.57 7.70
CA LYS A 246 -23.93 15.00 6.31
C LYS A 246 -23.82 16.52 6.17
N GLU A 247 -24.50 17.27 7.02
CA GLU A 247 -24.55 18.74 7.02
C GLU A 247 -23.21 19.37 7.41
N LYS A 248 -22.35 18.63 8.13
CA LYS A 248 -21.01 19.08 8.55
C LYS A 248 -19.93 18.80 7.51
N LEU A 249 -20.23 18.03 6.46
CA LEU A 249 -19.27 17.64 5.40
C LEU A 249 -18.50 18.81 4.78
N PRO A 250 -19.14 19.92 4.37
CA PRO A 250 -18.40 21.05 3.78
C PRO A 250 -17.36 21.65 4.73
N LYS A 251 -17.67 21.71 6.04
CA LYS A 251 -16.77 22.24 7.06
C LYS A 251 -15.53 21.35 7.23
N ILE A 252 -15.72 20.03 7.24
CA ILE A 252 -14.64 19.04 7.36
C ILE A 252 -13.75 19.08 6.13
N PHE A 253 -14.36 19.14 4.93
CA PHE A 253 -13.62 19.23 3.68
C PHE A 253 -12.75 20.49 3.64
N LYS A 254 -13.33 21.65 4.02
CA LYS A 254 -12.57 22.91 4.14
C LYS A 254 -11.40 22.79 5.11
N ARG A 255 -11.61 22.15 6.27
CA ARG A 255 -10.56 21.93 7.27
C ARG A 255 -9.46 21.02 6.73
N LEU A 256 -9.81 19.87 6.14
CA LEU A 256 -8.87 18.92 5.55
C LEU A 256 -8.01 19.57 4.46
N VAL A 257 -8.64 20.34 3.56
CA VAL A 257 -7.92 21.11 2.52
C VAL A 257 -6.98 22.13 3.15
N PHE A 258 -7.44 22.89 4.15
CA PHE A 258 -6.59 23.90 4.79
C PHE A 258 -5.37 23.28 5.49
N GLU A 259 -5.58 22.21 6.27
CA GLU A 259 -4.49 21.53 6.99
C GLU A 259 -3.47 20.93 6.01
N ILE A 260 -3.93 20.21 4.98
CA ILE A 260 -3.02 19.57 4.02
C ILE A 260 -2.29 20.60 3.13
N SER A 261 -2.93 21.73 2.79
CA SER A 261 -2.28 22.83 2.09
C SER A 261 -1.22 23.53 2.95
N SER A 262 -1.45 23.66 4.26
CA SER A 262 -0.47 24.21 5.19
C SER A 262 0.78 23.32 5.28
N GLU A 263 0.59 22.00 5.33
CA GLU A 263 1.69 21.02 5.27
C GLU A 263 2.45 21.11 3.94
N ALA A 264 1.73 21.23 2.81
CA ALA A 264 2.34 21.39 1.50
C ALA A 264 3.22 22.65 1.41
N ALA A 265 2.76 23.78 1.97
CA ALA A 265 3.54 25.01 2.03
C ALA A 265 4.85 24.84 2.83
N GLY A 266 4.80 24.13 3.96
CA GLY A 266 6.02 23.80 4.72
C GLY A 266 7.02 22.95 3.95
N TYR A 267 6.56 22.03 3.08
CA TYR A 267 7.44 21.28 2.19
C TYR A 267 8.10 22.15 1.12
N VAL A 268 7.37 23.13 0.58
CA VAL A 268 7.92 24.08 -0.38
C VAL A 268 9.07 24.86 0.25
N GLU A 269 8.85 25.43 1.44
CA GLU A 269 9.84 26.24 2.15
C GLU A 269 11.12 25.45 2.48
N THR A 270 10.99 24.20 2.91
CA THR A 270 12.13 23.33 3.25
C THR A 270 12.85 22.78 2.02
N SER A 271 12.12 22.47 0.93
CA SER A 271 12.71 21.95 -0.32
C SER A 271 13.49 23.01 -1.09
N PHE A 272 13.07 24.28 -1.03
CA PHE A 272 13.82 25.40 -1.62
C PHE A 272 15.11 25.73 -0.86
N GLN A 273 15.22 25.36 0.42
CA GLN A 273 16.48 25.46 1.18
C GLN A 273 17.48 24.34 0.86
N HIS A 274 17.02 23.24 0.25
CA HIS A 274 17.81 22.02 0.05
C HIS A 274 18.19 21.72 -1.41
N LYS A 275 18.03 22.66 -2.35
CA LYS A 275 18.69 22.51 -3.67
C LYS A 275 20.22 22.54 -3.45
N PRO A 276 20.95 21.42 -3.60
CA PRO A 276 22.40 21.52 -3.72
C PRO A 276 22.65 22.30 -5.00
N HIS A 277 23.66 23.17 -4.96
CA HIS A 277 24.15 23.88 -6.12
C HIS A 277 24.17 22.97 -7.35
N SER A 278 23.41 23.41 -8.35
CA SER A 278 23.66 23.21 -9.78
C SER A 278 25.03 22.60 -10.08
N ILE A 279 25.03 21.37 -10.59
CA ILE A 279 26.16 20.86 -11.36
C ILE A 279 26.01 21.50 -12.75
N GLY A 280 26.95 22.38 -13.06
CA GLY A 280 27.21 22.85 -14.42
C GLY A 280 28.02 21.85 -15.22
#